data_AF-A0A530GKQ9-F1
#
_entry.id   AF-A0A530GKQ9-F1
#
_cell.length_a   1.000
_cell.length_b   1.000
_cell.length_c   1.000
_cell.angle_alpha   90.00
_cell.angle_beta   90.00
_cell.angle_gamma   90.00
#
_symmetry.space_group_name_H-M   'P 1'
#
loop_
_entity.id
_entity.type
_entity.pdbx_description
1 polymer ?
#
loop_
_entity_poly.entity_id
_entity_poly.type
_entity_poly.pdbx_seq_one_letter_code
_entity_poly.pdbx_strand_id
1 'polypeptide(L)'
;MTTAVSTFFTRRCVVAGLTVAAASTAVLPADMARAQNKQTTPDKSLYERLGGVFAIAAVVDYFSDAVVKNPIVGKKSKNPQLRKWHTKNLERLPGLKFMRTLWV
;
A
#
# COMPACT_ATOMS: atom_id res chain seq x y z
N MET A 1 -23.21 -39.39 31.66
CA MET A 1 -22.46 -40.31 30.77
C MET A 1 -21.18 -39.56 30.41
N THR A 2 -20.19 -39.41 31.28
CA THR A 2 -19.33 -40.42 31.94
C THR A 2 -18.62 -41.30 30.92
N THR A 3 -17.38 -40.94 30.62
CA THR A 3 -16.40 -41.83 30.01
C THR A 3 -15.31 -42.05 31.05
N ALA A 4 -15.20 -43.30 31.50
CA ALA A 4 -14.12 -43.82 32.31
C ALA A 4 -13.10 -44.54 31.41
N VAL A 5 -12.08 -45.15 32.04
CA VAL A 5 -11.04 -46.07 31.51
C VAL A 5 -9.71 -45.33 31.21
N SER A 6 -8.53 -45.69 31.73
CA SER A 6 -8.11 -46.72 32.68
C SER A 6 -6.69 -46.40 33.20
N THR A 7 -6.45 -46.76 34.45
CA THR A 7 -5.18 -46.85 35.20
C THR A 7 -4.22 -47.93 34.67
N PHE A 8 -2.89 -47.74 34.77
CA PHE A 8 -2.01 -48.41 35.76
C PHE A 8 -0.50 -48.36 35.41
N PHE A 9 0.31 -48.49 36.48
CA PHE A 9 1.73 -48.87 36.58
C PHE A 9 2.83 -47.78 36.67
N THR A 10 2.93 -47.23 37.88
CA THR A 10 4.11 -47.16 38.77
C THR A 10 5.45 -47.73 38.24
N ARG A 11 6.52 -46.92 38.21
CA ARG A 11 7.69 -47.00 39.14
C ARG A 11 8.88 -46.11 38.71
N ARG A 12 9.22 -45.18 39.63
CA ARG A 12 10.56 -44.84 40.18
C ARG A 12 11.73 -44.60 39.20
N CYS A 13 12.32 -43.40 39.25
CA CYS A 13 13.65 -43.21 39.85
C CYS A 13 13.91 -41.73 40.19
N VAL A 14 14.45 -41.56 41.39
CA VAL A 14 14.92 -40.33 42.03
C VAL A 14 16.29 -39.97 41.45
N VAL A 15 16.67 -38.68 41.45
CA VAL A 15 17.91 -38.15 42.07
C VAL A 15 18.28 -36.77 41.48
N ALA A 16 18.25 -35.79 42.39
CA ALA A 16 19.18 -34.69 42.64
C ALA A 16 19.82 -33.90 41.48
N GLY A 17 19.71 -32.58 41.61
CA GLY A 17 20.56 -31.64 40.89
C GLY A 17 20.24 -30.17 41.17
N LEU A 18 20.17 -29.78 42.45
CA LEU A 18 20.18 -28.37 42.85
C LEU A 18 21.57 -27.80 42.59
N THR A 19 21.72 -26.86 41.65
CA THR A 19 22.80 -25.87 41.70
C THR A 19 22.28 -24.50 41.28
N VAL A 20 22.42 -23.55 42.22
CA VAL A 20 22.19 -22.12 42.07
C VAL A 20 23.41 -21.52 41.39
N ALA A 21 23.23 -20.67 40.38
CA ALA A 21 24.27 -19.76 39.93
C ALA A 21 23.68 -18.42 39.47
N ALA A 22 23.79 -17.46 40.39
CA ALA A 22 24.06 -16.04 40.22
C ALA A 22 23.40 -15.25 39.06
N ALA A 23 22.61 -14.27 39.50
CA ALA A 23 22.21 -13.04 38.83
C ALA A 23 23.13 -12.56 37.68
N SER A 24 22.58 -12.54 36.47
CA SER A 24 23.06 -11.64 35.41
C SER A 24 22.31 -10.32 35.51
N THR A 25 22.67 -9.49 36.50
CA THR A 25 22.40 -8.06 36.47
C THR A 25 23.49 -7.39 35.63
N ALA A 26 23.34 -7.42 34.32
CA ALA A 26 24.01 -6.47 33.44
C ALA A 26 22.95 -5.51 32.92
N VAL A 27 22.89 -4.35 33.57
CA VAL A 27 22.17 -3.16 33.11
C VAL A 27 22.69 -2.85 31.71
N LEU A 28 21.89 -3.18 30.69
CA LEU A 28 22.09 -2.66 29.34
C LEU A 28 21.62 -1.18 29.33
N PRO A 29 22.34 -0.31 28.62
CA PRO A 29 22.27 1.13 28.78
C PRO A 29 20.86 1.66 28.51
N ALA A 30 20.40 2.55 29.38
CA ALA A 30 19.16 3.32 29.26
C ALA A 30 19.10 4.27 28.03
N ASP A 31 20.01 4.10 27.06
CA ASP A 31 20.07 4.88 25.82
C ASP A 31 19.17 4.35 24.71
N MET A 32 18.68 3.11 24.79
CA MET A 32 17.67 2.61 23.82
C MET A 32 16.26 3.15 24.07
N ALA A 33 16.03 3.89 25.16
CA ALA A 33 14.72 4.45 25.49
C ALA A 33 14.40 5.78 24.77
N ARG A 34 15.35 6.39 24.03
CA ARG A 34 15.15 7.67 23.34
C ARG A 34 15.04 7.60 21.83
N ALA A 35 14.96 6.40 21.25
CA ALA A 35 14.43 6.22 19.90
C ALA A 35 12.91 6.00 19.96
N GLN A 36 12.19 6.79 20.77
CA GLN A 36 10.77 6.98 20.48
C GLN A 36 10.73 7.70 19.15
N ASN A 37 10.44 6.90 18.11
CA ASN A 37 9.94 7.31 16.81
C ASN A 37 9.30 8.69 16.95
N LYS A 38 10.01 9.74 16.50
CA LYS A 38 9.40 11.05 16.31
C LYS A 38 8.32 10.73 15.29
N GLN A 39 7.10 10.47 15.78
CA GLN A 39 5.93 10.23 14.95
C GLN A 39 5.70 11.56 14.26
N THR A 40 6.42 11.79 13.16
CA THR A 40 6.10 12.82 12.19
C THR A 40 4.63 12.60 11.93
N THR A 41 3.83 13.61 12.26
CA THR A 41 2.46 13.70 11.78
C THR A 41 2.47 13.23 10.33
N PRO A 42 1.66 12.23 9.95
CA PRO A 42 1.73 11.66 8.63
C PRO A 42 1.72 12.79 7.61
N ASP A 43 2.76 12.85 6.79
CA ASP A 43 2.85 13.86 5.75
C ASP A 43 1.58 13.78 4.89
N LYS A 44 1.10 14.93 4.45
CA LYS A 44 -0.07 15.01 3.57
C LYS A 44 0.08 14.00 2.43
N SER A 45 -1.00 13.29 2.12
CA SER A 45 -0.98 12.33 1.02
C SER A 45 -0.65 13.02 -0.30
N LEU A 46 -0.12 12.28 -1.28
CA LEU A 46 0.15 12.85 -2.60
C LEU A 46 -1.12 13.48 -3.21
N TYR A 47 -2.26 12.83 -3.02
CA TYR A 47 -3.56 13.34 -3.47
C TYR A 47 -3.85 14.74 -2.90
N GLU A 48 -3.67 14.94 -1.58
CA GLU A 48 -3.84 16.25 -0.94
C GLU A 48 -2.80 17.28 -1.42
N ARG A 49 -1.55 16.84 -1.58
CA ARG A 49 -0.46 17.70 -2.06
C ARG A 49 -0.65 18.15 -3.50
N LEU A 50 -1.32 17.33 -4.31
CA LEU A 50 -1.70 17.66 -5.69
C LEU A 50 -2.97 18.52 -5.77
N GLY A 51 -3.62 18.83 -4.65
CA GLY A 51 -4.83 19.68 -4.60
C GLY A 51 -6.14 18.91 -4.69
N GLY A 52 -6.13 17.60 -4.45
CA GLY A 52 -7.30 16.73 -4.46
C GLY A 52 -7.94 16.56 -5.84
N VAL A 53 -9.16 16.02 -5.85
CA VAL A 53 -9.86 15.60 -7.08
C VAL A 53 -9.96 16.70 -8.12
N PHE A 54 -10.25 17.95 -7.74
CA PHE A 54 -10.48 19.03 -8.71
C PHE A 54 -9.20 19.45 -9.42
N ALA A 55 -8.09 19.59 -8.69
CA ALA A 55 -6.81 19.94 -9.29
C ALA A 55 -6.30 18.81 -10.20
N ILE A 56 -6.43 17.56 -9.76
CA ILE A 56 -6.06 16.39 -10.56
C ILE A 56 -6.96 16.28 -11.81
N ALA A 57 -8.27 16.49 -11.67
CA ALA A 57 -9.22 16.45 -12.79
C ALA A 57 -8.91 17.52 -13.85
N ALA A 58 -8.52 18.73 -13.44
CA ALA A 58 -8.10 19.78 -14.37
C ALA A 58 -6.86 19.36 -15.19
N VAL A 59 -5.88 18.71 -14.54
CA VAL A 59 -4.71 18.17 -15.24
C VAL A 59 -5.10 17.05 -16.21
N VAL A 60 -5.97 16.14 -15.80
CA VAL A 60 -6.47 15.05 -16.65
C VAL A 60 -7.25 15.60 -17.85
N ASP A 61 -8.07 16.63 -17.67
CA ASP A 61 -8.81 17.30 -18.74
C ASP A 61 -7.86 17.90 -19.79
N TYR A 62 -6.89 18.70 -19.34
CA TYR A 62 -5.87 19.29 -20.21
C TYR A 62 -5.01 18.23 -20.92
N PHE A 63 -4.56 17.21 -20.17
CA PHE A 63 -3.78 16.10 -20.72
C PHE A 63 -4.55 15.37 -21.83
N SER A 64 -5.84 15.16 -21.61
CA SER A 64 -6.72 14.50 -22.58
C SER A 64 -6.78 15.25 -23.91
N ASP A 65 -6.81 16.59 -23.88
CA ASP A 65 -6.77 17.40 -25.11
C ASP A 65 -5.38 17.40 -25.76
N ALA A 66 -4.32 17.36 -24.96
CA ALA A 66 -2.95 17.27 -25.45
C ALA A 66 -2.69 15.94 -26.19
N VAL A 67 -3.25 14.83 -25.68
CA VAL A 67 -3.16 13.50 -26.32
C VAL A 67 -3.71 13.52 -27.74
N VAL A 68 -4.82 14.23 -27.98
CA VAL A 68 -5.42 14.35 -29.31
C VAL A 68 -4.47 15.01 -30.32
N LYS A 69 -3.68 15.99 -29.86
CA LYS A 69 -2.74 16.77 -30.69
C LYS A 69 -1.39 16.07 -30.89
N ASN A 70 -1.06 15.09 -30.05
CA ASN A 70 0.22 14.41 -30.07
C ASN A 70 0.43 13.61 -31.38
N PRO A 71 1.62 13.68 -32.01
CA PRO A 71 1.87 13.01 -33.28
C PRO A 71 2.02 11.49 -33.17
N ILE A 72 2.28 10.95 -31.98
CA ILE A 72 2.48 9.52 -31.74
C ILE A 72 1.14 8.85 -31.43
N VAL A 73 0.29 9.46 -30.60
CA VAL A 73 -0.95 8.83 -30.10
C VAL A 73 -2.25 9.49 -30.59
N GLY A 74 -2.17 10.71 -31.13
CA GLY A 74 -3.33 11.50 -31.52
C GLY A 74 -3.67 11.42 -33.01
N LYS A 75 -4.19 12.52 -33.57
CA LYS A 75 -4.65 12.63 -34.97
C LYS A 75 -3.62 12.23 -36.01
N LYS A 76 -2.33 12.47 -35.73
CA LYS A 76 -1.22 12.19 -36.65
C LYS A 76 -0.50 10.87 -36.34
N SER A 77 -1.04 10.07 -35.42
CA SER A 77 -0.47 8.77 -35.04
C SER A 77 -0.21 7.91 -36.27
N LYS A 78 0.93 7.21 -36.28
CA LYS A 78 1.21 6.15 -37.26
C LYS A 78 0.22 4.99 -37.14
N ASN A 79 -0.29 4.73 -35.93
CA ASN A 79 -1.27 3.68 -35.69
C ASN A 79 -2.64 4.05 -36.30
N PRO A 80 -3.17 3.26 -37.26
CA PRO A 80 -4.42 3.58 -37.94
C PRO A 80 -5.64 3.56 -37.02
N GLN A 81 -5.66 2.72 -35.97
CA GLN A 81 -6.76 2.66 -35.01
C GLN A 81 -6.82 3.94 -34.16
N LEU A 82 -5.68 4.36 -33.61
CA LEU A 82 -5.57 5.60 -32.85
C LEU A 82 -5.94 6.80 -33.70
N ARG A 83 -5.40 6.88 -34.92
CA ARG A 83 -5.73 7.95 -35.86
C ARG A 83 -7.22 7.99 -36.20
N LYS A 84 -7.85 6.84 -36.46
CA LYS A 84 -9.30 6.75 -36.74
C LYS A 84 -10.14 7.21 -35.56
N TRP A 85 -9.78 6.81 -34.34
CA TRP A 85 -10.50 7.24 -33.14
C TRP A 85 -10.41 8.76 -32.97
N HIS A 86 -9.20 9.34 -33.02
CA HIS A 86 -8.94 10.77 -32.83
C HIS A 86 -9.38 11.69 -34.00
N THR A 87 -9.90 11.12 -35.09
CA THR A 87 -10.43 11.88 -36.23
C THR A 87 -11.94 11.73 -36.39
N LYS A 88 -12.49 10.52 -36.18
CA LYS A 88 -13.91 10.22 -36.42
C LYS A 88 -14.78 10.17 -35.16
N ASN A 89 -14.21 10.10 -33.96
CA ASN A 89 -14.97 9.88 -32.72
C ASN A 89 -14.72 10.97 -31.68
N LEU A 90 -14.25 12.16 -32.09
CA LEU A 90 -13.89 13.22 -31.16
C LEU A 90 -15.07 13.78 -30.38
N GLU A 91 -16.29 13.68 -30.89
CA GLU A 91 -17.52 13.97 -30.14
C GLU A 91 -17.65 13.16 -28.84
N ARG A 92 -16.98 11.99 -28.75
CA ARG A 92 -16.98 11.12 -27.56
C ARG A 92 -15.87 11.47 -26.56
N LEU A 93 -15.01 12.44 -26.88
CA LEU A 93 -13.91 12.86 -26.02
C LEU A 93 -14.37 13.34 -24.64
N PRO A 94 -15.47 14.12 -24.49
CA PRO A 94 -15.98 14.50 -23.17
C PRO A 94 -16.33 13.30 -22.28
N GLY A 95 -16.97 12.27 -22.85
CA GLY A 95 -17.27 11.03 -22.12
C GLY A 95 -16.01 10.28 -21.70
N LEU A 96 -14.98 10.27 -22.57
CA LEU A 96 -13.70 9.63 -22.23
C LEU A 96 -12.93 10.40 -21.15
N LYS A 97 -13.00 11.74 -21.15
CA LYS A 97 -12.44 12.59 -20.08
C LYS A 97 -13.09 12.26 -18.74
N PHE A 98 -14.42 12.20 -18.72
CA PHE A 98 -15.18 11.79 -17.53
C PHE A 98 -14.76 10.41 -17.00
N MET A 99 -14.67 9.41 -17.89
CA MET A 99 -14.25 8.06 -17.48
C MET A 99 -12.84 8.00 -16.89
N ARG A 100 -11.91 8.87 -17.33
CA ARG A 100 -10.55 8.94 -16.74
C ARG A 100 -10.55 9.58 -15.36
N THR A 101 -11.40 10.58 -15.13
CA THR A 101 -11.47 11.28 -13.85
C THR A 101 -12.20 10.51 -12.75
N LEU A 102 -12.95 9.45 -13.08
CA LEU A 102 -13.70 8.65 -12.11
C LEU A 102 -12.84 7.84 -11.13
N TRP A 103 -11.61 7.50 -11.51
CA TRP A 103 -10.71 6.64 -10.72
C TRP A 103 -9.70 7.43 -9.88
N VAL A 104 -9.88 8.75 -9.81
CA VAL A 104 -9.04 9.68 -9.03
C VAL A 104 -9.41 9.62 -7.55
#